data_AF-A0A5C5WB95-F1
#
_entry.id   AF-A0A5C5WB95-F1
#
_cell.length_a   1.000
_cell.length_b   1.000
_cell.length_c   1.000
_cell.angle_alpha   90.00
_cell.angle_beta   90.00
_cell.angle_gamma   90.00
#
_symmetry.space_group_name_H-M   'P 1'
#
loop_
_entity.id
_entity.type
_entity.pdbx_description
1 polymer ?
#
loop_
_entity_poly.entity_id
_entity_poly.type
_entity_poly.pdbx_seq_one_letter_code
_entity_poly.pdbx_strand_id
1 'polypeptide(L)'
;MNITEVRIKLMDESGERLKAFCSITFDDCFVIRDLKVIEGTSGFFVAMPSRKLTAHCGKCGMKNHLRAAFCNQCGAKLEEARLIKDLDGRTKLYADIAHPINSRCREMIQERVIAEYQSELERAKLPDYVSRYDDYDGGDFSEEDALTTRRFDEPHSETRQNRPHHPPQGDPATTRVPLSPPHTPMNQRAPDSSPASRFDAADQRVDRRDFPADGFGTGIF
;
A
#
# COMPACT_ATOMS: atom_id res chain seq x y z
N MET A 1 -21.53 3.67 -3.45
CA MET A 1 -20.71 3.22 -2.32
C MET A 1 -21.35 3.58 -1.01
N ASN A 2 -22.31 2.75 -0.65
CA ASN A 2 -22.94 2.65 0.65
C ASN A 2 -22.41 1.38 1.32
N ILE A 3 -22.32 1.38 2.64
CA ILE A 3 -22.05 0.15 3.41
C ILE A 3 -23.40 -0.51 3.65
N THR A 4 -23.67 -1.60 2.94
CA THR A 4 -24.96 -2.31 3.01
C THR A 4 -25.00 -3.29 4.17
N GLU A 5 -23.85 -3.87 4.52
CA GLU A 5 -23.72 -4.82 5.63
C GLU A 5 -22.48 -4.54 6.48
N VAL A 6 -22.60 -4.78 7.78
CA VAL A 6 -21.49 -4.84 8.73
C VAL A 6 -21.65 -6.08 9.61
N ARG A 7 -20.62 -6.92 9.70
CA ARG A 7 -20.54 -8.07 10.60
C ARG A 7 -19.43 -7.85 11.62
N ILE A 8 -19.70 -8.17 12.88
CA ILE A 8 -18.82 -7.91 14.03
C ILE A 8 -18.53 -9.24 14.73
N LYS A 9 -17.24 -9.53 14.96
CA LYS A 9 -16.77 -10.60 15.85
C LYS A 9 -16.15 -9.96 17.08
N LEU A 10 -16.87 -9.99 18.19
CA LEU A 10 -16.41 -9.46 19.48
C LEU A 10 -15.18 -10.23 19.98
N MET A 11 -14.37 -9.55 20.80
CA MET A 11 -13.18 -10.10 21.45
C MET A 11 -13.29 -9.87 22.96
N ASP A 12 -13.26 -10.95 23.74
CA ASP A 12 -13.53 -10.92 25.19
C ASP A 12 -12.27 -10.70 26.06
N GLU A 13 -11.13 -10.38 25.44
CA GLU A 13 -9.84 -10.27 26.12
C GLU A 13 -9.72 -8.93 26.88
N SER A 14 -10.11 -8.96 28.16
CA SER A 14 -9.97 -7.82 29.07
C SER A 14 -8.52 -7.31 29.14
N GLY A 15 -8.32 -6.02 28.87
CA GLY A 15 -7.00 -5.36 28.82
C GLY A 15 -6.42 -5.18 27.42
N GLU A 16 -6.91 -5.91 26.41
CA GLU A 16 -6.53 -5.68 25.01
C GLU A 16 -7.14 -4.38 24.46
N ARG A 17 -6.41 -3.73 23.56
CA ARG A 17 -6.93 -2.58 22.79
C ARG A 17 -7.81 -3.02 21.62
N LEU A 18 -7.64 -4.24 21.12
CA LEU A 18 -8.50 -4.83 20.10
C LEU A 18 -9.81 -5.27 20.76
N LYS A 19 -10.96 -4.81 20.23
CA LYS A 19 -12.29 -5.15 20.79
C LYS A 19 -13.16 -5.98 19.88
N ALA A 20 -12.95 -5.87 18.56
CA ALA A 20 -13.63 -6.71 17.60
C ALA A 20 -12.86 -6.77 16.28
N PHE A 21 -13.02 -7.89 15.57
CA PHE A 21 -12.84 -7.95 14.13
C PHE A 21 -14.14 -7.58 13.43
N CYS A 22 -14.03 -7.00 12.24
CA CYS A 22 -15.15 -6.53 11.44
C CYS A 22 -14.96 -6.88 9.97
N SER A 23 -16.06 -7.27 9.33
CA SER A 23 -16.17 -7.35 7.87
C SER A 23 -17.29 -6.41 7.42
N ILE A 24 -17.07 -5.70 6.31
CA ILE A 24 -18.04 -4.76 5.73
C ILE A 24 -18.31 -5.09 4.27
N THR A 25 -19.57 -4.96 3.86
CA THR A 25 -20.01 -5.15 2.47
C THR A 25 -20.40 -3.79 1.88
N PHE A 26 -19.84 -3.46 0.72
CA PHE A 26 -20.18 -2.27 -0.05
C PHE A 26 -21.08 -2.63 -1.21
N ASP A 27 -22.15 -1.84 -1.37
CA ASP A 27 -23.12 -1.93 -2.48
C ASP A 27 -23.53 -3.39 -2.83
N ASP A 28 -23.67 -4.26 -1.81
CA ASP A 28 -24.00 -5.71 -1.90
C ASP A 28 -23.11 -6.56 -2.84
N CYS A 29 -21.93 -6.06 -3.23
CA CYS A 29 -21.08 -6.71 -4.24
C CYS A 29 -19.59 -6.79 -3.88
N PHE A 30 -19.13 -6.09 -2.82
CA PHE A 30 -17.72 -6.05 -2.46
C PHE A 30 -17.48 -6.11 -0.96
N VAL A 31 -16.94 -7.22 -0.47
CA VAL A 31 -16.65 -7.45 0.96
C VAL A 31 -15.19 -7.13 1.28
N ILE A 32 -14.97 -6.31 2.31
CA ILE A 32 -13.66 -6.12 2.94
C ILE A 32 -13.68 -6.77 4.33
N ARG A 33 -12.78 -7.73 4.55
CA ARG A 33 -12.58 -8.44 5.82
C ARG A 33 -11.40 -7.85 6.62
N ASP A 34 -11.22 -8.32 7.85
CA ASP A 34 -10.10 -7.98 8.75
C ASP A 34 -9.96 -6.50 9.14
N LEU A 35 -11.07 -5.74 9.12
CA LEU A 35 -11.14 -4.46 9.82
C LEU A 35 -11.11 -4.73 11.33
N LYS A 36 -10.61 -3.77 12.11
CA LYS A 36 -10.44 -3.91 13.56
C LYS A 36 -11.04 -2.72 14.29
N VAL A 37 -11.91 -2.99 15.27
CA VAL A 37 -12.38 -1.99 16.23
C VAL A 37 -11.35 -1.93 17.37
N ILE A 38 -10.73 -0.77 17.54
CA ILE A 38 -9.64 -0.56 18.50
C ILE A 38 -10.00 0.56 19.47
N GLU A 39 -9.74 0.34 20.75
CA GLU A 39 -9.81 1.35 21.80
C GLU A 39 -8.57 2.26 21.75
N GLY A 40 -8.80 3.55 21.50
CA GLY A 40 -7.80 4.62 21.57
C GLY A 40 -8.03 5.51 22.80
N THR A 41 -7.12 6.47 23.01
CA THR A 41 -7.24 7.48 24.07
C THR A 41 -8.46 8.39 23.90
N SER A 42 -8.91 8.59 22.65
CA SER A 42 -10.08 9.39 22.28
C SER A 42 -11.33 8.54 21.99
N GLY A 43 -11.41 7.32 22.55
CA GLY A 43 -12.49 6.36 22.30
C GLY A 43 -12.20 5.37 21.17
N PHE A 44 -13.24 4.69 20.69
CA PHE A 44 -13.12 3.65 19.66
C PHE A 44 -12.84 4.23 18.27
N PHE A 45 -12.00 3.56 17.50
CA PHE A 45 -11.74 3.86 16.09
C PHE A 45 -11.59 2.57 15.28
N VAL A 46 -11.72 2.69 13.95
CA VAL A 46 -11.58 1.56 13.03
C VAL A 46 -10.20 1.59 12.39
N ALA A 47 -9.44 0.51 12.55
CA ALA A 47 -8.22 0.27 11.80
C ALA A 47 -8.51 -0.61 10.58
N MET A 48 -7.90 -0.26 9.45
CA MET A 48 -8.06 -0.97 8.18
C MET A 48 -7.32 -2.31 8.16
N PRO A 49 -7.71 -3.27 7.31
CA PRO A 49 -6.96 -4.49 7.09
C PRO A 49 -5.57 -4.15 6.56
N SER A 50 -4.53 -4.72 7.18
CA SER A 50 -3.14 -4.36 6.93
C SER A 50 -2.24 -5.58 6.75
N ARG A 51 -1.26 -5.45 5.86
CA ARG A 51 -0.28 -6.49 5.54
C ARG A 51 1.13 -6.07 5.95
N LYS A 52 1.90 -7.02 6.48
CA LYS A 52 3.33 -6.86 6.75
C LYS A 52 4.09 -6.74 5.43
N LEU A 53 4.88 -5.66 5.29
CA LEU A 53 5.65 -5.39 4.08
C LEU A 53 6.82 -6.38 3.93
N THR A 54 7.19 -6.63 2.67
CA THR A 54 8.22 -7.61 2.29
C THR A 54 9.13 -7.08 1.18
N ALA A 55 10.40 -7.46 1.21
CA ALA A 55 11.37 -7.20 0.13
C ALA A 55 11.91 -8.52 -0.46
N HIS A 56 12.33 -8.47 -1.72
CA HIS A 56 12.93 -9.60 -2.41
C HIS A 56 14.44 -9.73 -2.08
N CYS A 57 14.90 -10.95 -1.77
CA CYS A 57 16.32 -11.24 -1.57
C CYS A 57 17.12 -10.97 -2.85
N GLY A 58 18.23 -10.22 -2.74
CA GLY A 58 19.10 -9.94 -3.89
C GLY A 58 19.83 -11.17 -4.46
N LYS A 59 19.91 -12.28 -3.71
CA LYS A 59 20.60 -13.51 -4.14
C LYS A 59 19.67 -14.54 -4.81
N CYS A 60 18.47 -14.74 -4.27
CA CYS A 60 17.54 -15.80 -4.73
C CYS A 60 16.12 -15.32 -5.07
N GLY A 61 15.84 -14.02 -5.01
CA GLY A 61 14.52 -13.47 -5.31
C GLY A 61 13.40 -13.76 -4.30
N MET A 62 13.63 -14.60 -3.27
CA MET A 62 12.60 -14.93 -2.27
C MET A 62 12.04 -13.68 -1.58
N LYS A 63 10.72 -13.66 -1.31
CA LYS A 63 10.08 -12.61 -0.51
C LYS A 63 10.36 -12.82 0.98
N ASN A 64 10.96 -11.82 1.64
CA ASN A 64 11.26 -11.83 3.07
C ASN A 64 10.62 -10.61 3.73
N HIS A 65 10.28 -10.69 5.01
CA HIS A 65 9.78 -9.51 5.73
C HIS A 65 10.83 -8.40 5.77
N LEU A 66 10.41 -7.13 5.75
CA LEU A 66 11.35 -5.98 5.74
C LEU A 66 12.37 -5.98 6.91
N ARG A 67 12.03 -6.60 8.03
CA ARG A 67 12.89 -6.72 9.23
C ARG A 67 13.74 -8.00 9.31
N ALA A 68 13.72 -8.85 8.29
CA ALA A 68 14.51 -10.08 8.30
C ALA A 68 15.99 -9.76 8.05
N ALA A 69 16.88 -10.14 8.96
CA ALA A 69 18.33 -9.96 8.80
C ALA A 69 18.95 -10.95 7.80
N PHE A 70 18.30 -12.09 7.58
CA PHE A 70 18.73 -13.15 6.68
C PHE A 70 17.56 -13.64 5.82
N CYS A 71 17.87 -14.18 4.65
CA CYS A 71 16.86 -14.72 3.76
C CYS A 71 16.35 -16.09 4.24
N ASN A 72 15.03 -16.20 4.39
CA ASN A 72 14.29 -17.41 4.78
C ASN A 72 14.46 -18.60 3.81
N GLN A 73 15.08 -18.42 2.64
CA GLN A 73 15.30 -19.48 1.66
C GLN A 73 16.78 -19.85 1.45
N CYS A 74 17.68 -18.86 1.40
CA CYS A 74 19.08 -19.08 1.03
C CYS A 74 20.10 -18.63 2.09
N GLY A 75 19.65 -18.19 3.27
CA GLY A 75 20.48 -17.74 4.38
C GLY A 75 21.30 -16.47 4.11
N ALA A 76 21.24 -15.89 2.91
CA ALA A 76 21.99 -14.67 2.59
C ALA A 76 21.56 -13.51 3.49
N LYS A 77 22.53 -12.75 4.00
CA LYS A 77 22.28 -11.51 4.75
C LYS A 77 21.48 -10.55 3.88
N LEU A 78 20.45 -9.94 4.46
CA LEU A 78 19.59 -8.96 3.81
C LEU A 78 20.02 -7.54 4.21
N GLU A 79 19.95 -6.61 3.26
CA GLU A 79 20.32 -5.21 3.47
C GLU A 79 19.20 -4.43 4.17
N GLU A 80 19.50 -3.91 5.36
CA GLU A 80 18.59 -3.09 6.18
C GLU A 80 18.37 -1.68 5.58
N ALA A 81 19.22 -1.26 4.64
CA ALA A 81 19.10 0.02 3.94
C ALA A 81 17.86 0.15 3.02
N ARG A 82 17.10 -0.93 2.81
CA ARG A 82 15.87 -0.93 1.97
C ARG A 82 14.60 -0.49 2.70
N LEU A 83 14.72 -0.11 3.97
CA LEU A 83 13.62 0.38 4.77
C LEU A 83 13.26 1.80 4.33
N ILE A 84 12.06 1.98 3.77
CA ILE A 84 11.48 3.31 3.57
C ILE A 84 11.27 3.91 4.96
N LYS A 85 12.06 4.94 5.25
CA LYS A 85 11.93 5.75 6.45
C LYS A 85 11.06 6.95 6.11
N ASP A 86 10.01 7.16 6.90
CA ASP A 86 9.23 8.38 6.88
C ASP A 86 10.10 9.56 7.37
N LEU A 87 9.60 10.79 7.24
CA LEU A 87 10.35 12.01 7.63
C LEU A 87 10.81 11.98 9.10
N ASP A 88 10.05 11.33 9.98
CA ASP A 88 10.37 11.08 11.39
C ASP A 88 11.40 9.95 11.63
N GLY A 89 12.04 9.43 10.58
CA GLY A 89 12.99 8.31 10.63
C GLY A 89 12.36 6.94 10.91
N ARG A 90 11.04 6.87 11.16
CA ARG A 90 10.31 5.64 11.43
C ARG A 90 10.22 4.79 10.15
N THR A 91 10.44 3.49 10.31
CA THR A 91 10.32 2.52 9.21
C THR A 91 8.88 2.08 9.04
N LYS A 92 8.31 2.24 7.84
CA LYS A 92 7.01 1.66 7.52
C LYS A 92 7.11 0.14 7.38
N LEU A 93 6.57 -0.60 8.35
CA LEU A 93 6.60 -2.08 8.41
C LEU A 93 5.32 -2.75 7.90
N TYR A 94 4.22 -2.01 7.91
CA TYR A 94 2.90 -2.46 7.50
C TYR A 94 2.30 -1.43 6.53
N ALA A 95 1.44 -1.89 5.64
CA ALA A 95 0.60 -1.04 4.81
C ALA A 95 -0.81 -1.60 4.76
N ASP A 96 -1.79 -0.71 4.70
CA ASP A 96 -3.20 -1.08 4.61
C ASP A 96 -3.48 -1.66 3.22
N ILE A 97 -4.19 -2.79 3.18
CA ILE A 97 -4.59 -3.50 1.96
C ILE A 97 -5.71 -2.71 1.27
N ALA A 98 -6.64 -2.18 2.06
CA ALA A 98 -7.70 -1.28 1.64
C ALA A 98 -7.70 -0.06 2.56
N HIS A 99 -7.90 1.14 2.02
CA HIS A 99 -8.01 2.36 2.80
C HIS A 99 -8.91 3.38 2.08
N PRO A 100 -9.69 4.19 2.83
CA PRO A 100 -10.46 5.28 2.24
C PRO A 100 -9.53 6.39 1.72
N ILE A 101 -9.74 6.84 0.49
CA ILE A 101 -8.95 7.91 -0.14
C ILE A 101 -9.32 9.33 0.34
N ASN A 102 -10.47 9.49 1.01
CA ASN A 102 -10.99 10.79 1.48
C ASN A 102 -11.63 10.69 2.86
N SER A 103 -11.68 11.83 3.58
CA SER A 103 -12.16 11.88 4.98
C SER A 103 -13.62 11.46 5.11
N ARG A 104 -14.50 11.92 4.22
CA ARG A 104 -15.93 11.56 4.20
C ARG A 104 -16.15 10.03 4.18
N CYS A 105 -15.38 9.31 3.37
CA CYS A 105 -15.44 7.85 3.31
C CYS A 105 -14.90 7.20 4.60
N ARG A 106 -13.82 7.76 5.17
CA ARG A 106 -13.27 7.31 6.45
C ARG A 106 -14.25 7.47 7.60
N GLU A 107 -14.91 8.63 7.69
CA GLU A 107 -15.96 8.95 8.67
C GLU A 107 -17.14 7.98 8.51
N MET A 108 -17.68 7.83 7.30
CA MET A 108 -18.77 6.89 7.00
C MET A 108 -18.47 5.45 7.43
N ILE A 109 -17.26 4.93 7.13
CA ILE A 109 -16.84 3.58 7.57
C ILE A 109 -16.74 3.53 9.10
N GLN A 110 -16.12 4.52 9.72
CA GLN A 110 -15.92 4.56 11.17
C GLN A 110 -17.25 4.60 11.93
N GLU A 111 -18.18 5.49 11.54
CA GLU A 111 -19.50 5.62 12.14
C GLU A 111 -20.32 4.34 12.00
N ARG A 112 -20.44 3.78 10.79
CA ARG A 112 -21.30 2.61 10.55
C ARG A 112 -20.79 1.37 11.28
N VAL A 113 -19.47 1.18 11.35
CA VAL A 113 -18.84 0.05 12.05
C VAL A 113 -18.92 0.19 13.57
N ILE A 114 -18.68 1.38 14.13
CA ILE A 114 -18.77 1.60 15.58
C ILE A 114 -20.22 1.46 16.06
N ALA A 115 -21.20 1.96 15.29
CA ALA A 115 -22.62 1.78 15.59
C ALA A 115 -23.01 0.29 15.62
N GLU A 116 -22.63 -0.50 14.61
CA GLU A 116 -22.93 -1.93 14.59
C GLU A 116 -22.21 -2.69 15.73
N TYR A 117 -20.97 -2.31 16.06
CA TYR A 117 -20.24 -2.88 17.19
C TYR A 117 -20.96 -2.63 18.54
N GLN A 118 -21.51 -1.44 18.75
CA GLN A 118 -22.31 -1.15 19.94
C GLN A 118 -23.60 -1.99 19.97
N SER A 119 -24.30 -2.13 18.85
CA SER A 119 -25.48 -3.01 18.75
C SER A 119 -25.14 -4.50 18.92
N GLU A 120 -23.96 -4.96 18.49
CA GLU A 120 -23.50 -6.34 18.75
C GLU A 120 -23.18 -6.54 20.24
N LEU A 121 -22.52 -5.57 20.89
CA LEU A 121 -22.28 -5.60 22.35
C LEU A 121 -23.57 -5.64 23.18
N GLU A 122 -24.66 -5.02 22.69
CA GLU A 122 -25.96 -5.08 23.34
C GLU A 122 -26.64 -6.43 23.10
N ARG A 123 -26.61 -6.95 21.87
CA ARG A 123 -27.10 -8.29 21.53
C ARG A 123 -26.38 -9.39 22.32
N ALA A 124 -25.06 -9.28 22.49
CA ALA A 124 -24.24 -10.23 23.24
C ALA A 124 -24.56 -10.35 24.74
N LYS A 125 -25.35 -9.42 25.30
CA LYS A 125 -25.84 -9.50 26.69
C LYS A 125 -27.13 -10.33 26.82
N LEU A 126 -27.77 -10.69 25.71
CA LEU A 126 -28.99 -11.48 25.72
C LEU A 126 -28.67 -12.97 25.94
N PRO A 127 -29.50 -13.72 26.69
CA PRO A 127 -29.20 -15.09 27.10
C PRO A 127 -29.27 -16.14 25.97
N ASP A 128 -29.76 -15.76 24.79
CA ASP A 128 -29.90 -16.61 23.59
C ASP A 128 -29.12 -16.02 22.40
N TYR A 129 -27.99 -15.36 22.68
CA TYR A 129 -27.18 -14.72 21.66
C TYR A 129 -26.33 -15.72 20.86
N VAL A 130 -26.44 -15.64 19.54
CA VAL A 130 -25.56 -16.30 18.57
C VAL A 130 -24.94 -15.23 17.67
N SER A 131 -23.62 -15.30 17.48
CA SER A 131 -22.88 -14.34 16.64
C SER A 131 -23.14 -14.56 15.16
N ARG A 132 -23.57 -13.51 14.45
CA ARG A 132 -23.81 -13.52 12.98
C ARG A 132 -22.53 -13.59 12.13
N TYR A 133 -21.36 -13.62 12.76
CA TYR A 133 -20.08 -13.57 12.05
C TYR A 133 -19.66 -14.92 11.48
N ASP A 134 -19.95 -16.01 12.20
CA ASP A 134 -19.37 -17.32 11.91
C ASP A 134 -20.06 -18.07 10.76
N ASP A 135 -21.22 -17.60 10.29
CA ASP A 135 -22.00 -18.19 9.20
C ASP A 135 -21.34 -18.15 7.80
N TYR A 136 -20.24 -17.41 7.61
CA TYR A 136 -19.66 -17.11 6.29
C TYR A 136 -18.28 -17.71 5.99
N ASP A 137 -17.71 -18.49 6.91
CA ASP A 137 -16.49 -19.30 6.60
C ASP A 137 -16.85 -20.57 5.80
N GLY A 138 -18.14 -20.90 5.74
CA GLY A 138 -18.73 -22.04 5.03
C GLY A 138 -18.89 -21.88 3.51
N GLY A 139 -17.90 -21.31 2.81
CA GLY A 139 -17.74 -21.51 1.37
C GLY A 139 -18.86 -21.02 0.44
N ASP A 140 -19.50 -19.88 0.73
CA ASP A 140 -20.56 -19.28 -0.10
C ASP A 140 -20.04 -18.69 -1.43
N PHE A 141 -19.63 -19.58 -2.34
CA PHE A 141 -19.87 -19.40 -3.77
C PHE A 141 -20.95 -20.39 -4.15
N SER A 142 -22.07 -19.89 -4.67
CA SER A 142 -23.10 -20.76 -5.24
C SER A 142 -22.51 -21.64 -6.34
N GLU A 143 -23.00 -22.87 -6.51
CA GLU A 143 -22.57 -23.72 -7.63
C GLU A 143 -22.88 -23.06 -9.00
N GLU A 144 -23.83 -22.12 -9.02
CA GLU A 144 -24.23 -21.33 -10.18
C GLU A 144 -23.18 -20.26 -10.57
N ASP A 145 -22.56 -19.57 -9.60
CA ASP A 145 -21.47 -18.60 -9.84
C ASP A 145 -20.15 -19.29 -10.25
N ALA A 146 -19.94 -20.53 -9.79
CA ALA A 146 -18.83 -21.37 -10.21
C ALA A 146 -18.94 -21.82 -11.69
N LEU A 147 -20.15 -21.79 -12.28
CA LEU A 147 -20.38 -22.13 -13.69
C LEU A 147 -20.11 -20.93 -14.62
N THR A 148 -20.47 -19.71 -14.23
CA THR A 148 -20.23 -18.49 -15.02
C THR A 148 -18.77 -18.06 -15.04
N THR A 149 -18.01 -18.38 -13.99
CA THR A 149 -16.58 -18.02 -13.85
C THR A 149 -15.63 -19.02 -14.50
N ARG A 150 -16.14 -20.07 -15.16
CA ARG A 150 -15.31 -20.96 -16.00
C ARG A 150 -14.84 -20.22 -17.24
N ARG A 151 -13.70 -19.53 -17.12
CA ARG A 151 -12.90 -19.16 -18.29
C ARG A 151 -12.69 -20.41 -19.13
N PHE A 152 -13.08 -20.33 -20.38
CA PHE A 152 -12.63 -21.24 -21.42
C PHE A 152 -11.16 -20.89 -21.71
N ASP A 153 -10.26 -21.26 -20.78
CA ASP A 153 -8.84 -21.34 -21.09
C ASP A 153 -8.69 -22.50 -22.09
N GLU A 154 -8.82 -22.19 -23.38
CA GLU A 154 -8.43 -23.12 -24.44
C GLU A 154 -7.00 -23.58 -24.12
N PRO A 155 -6.77 -24.90 -24.00
CA PRO A 155 -5.45 -25.41 -23.68
C PRO A 155 -4.50 -24.97 -24.80
N HIS A 156 -3.51 -24.14 -24.45
CA HIS A 156 -2.44 -23.77 -25.37
C HIS A 156 -1.88 -25.05 -25.97
N SER A 157 -1.94 -25.17 -27.30
CA SER A 157 -1.54 -26.37 -28.01
C SER A 157 -0.12 -26.78 -27.62
N GLU A 158 0.05 -28.02 -27.17
CA GLU A 158 1.33 -28.53 -26.67
C GLU A 158 2.40 -28.54 -27.78
N THR A 159 3.07 -27.42 -28.01
CA THR A 159 4.32 -27.40 -28.78
C THR A 159 5.45 -27.82 -27.85
N ARG A 160 5.54 -29.13 -27.58
CA ARG A 160 6.62 -29.74 -26.78
C ARG A 160 7.97 -29.57 -27.47
N GLN A 161 8.69 -28.50 -27.16
CA GLN A 161 10.13 -28.45 -27.39
C GLN A 161 10.87 -28.94 -26.15
N ASN A 162 11.06 -30.25 -26.08
CA ASN A 162 11.98 -30.86 -25.12
C ASN A 162 13.41 -30.37 -25.38
N ARG A 163 13.90 -29.41 -24.58
CA ARG A 163 15.32 -29.15 -24.41
C ARG A 163 15.73 -29.50 -22.97
N PRO A 164 16.63 -30.48 -22.76
CA PRO A 164 17.23 -30.71 -21.46
C PRO A 164 17.99 -29.46 -21.00
N HIS A 165 17.72 -29.00 -19.77
CA HIS A 165 18.49 -27.91 -19.15
C HIS A 165 19.90 -28.41 -18.80
N HIS A 166 20.89 -28.02 -19.59
CA HIS A 166 22.31 -28.16 -19.23
C HIS A 166 22.75 -26.92 -18.45
N PRO A 167 23.52 -27.05 -17.33
CA PRO A 167 24.12 -25.89 -16.67
C PRO A 167 25.16 -25.21 -17.58
N PRO A 168 25.32 -23.88 -17.51
CA PRO A 168 26.30 -23.16 -18.31
C PRO A 168 27.72 -23.43 -17.80
N GLN A 169 28.57 -23.96 -18.68
CA GLN A 169 30.04 -23.93 -18.52
C GLN A 169 30.58 -22.78 -19.37
N GLY A 170 31.68 -22.17 -18.93
CA GLY A 170 32.14 -20.86 -19.39
C GLY A 170 32.80 -20.81 -20.78
N ASP A 171 32.96 -19.56 -21.23
CA ASP A 171 33.70 -19.03 -22.39
C ASP A 171 35.10 -19.66 -22.64
N PRO A 172 35.71 -19.59 -23.86
CA PRO A 172 35.62 -18.42 -24.75
C PRO A 172 35.66 -18.63 -26.29
N ALA A 173 35.06 -17.69 -27.04
CA ALA A 173 35.56 -17.31 -28.37
C ALA A 173 35.11 -15.90 -28.82
N THR A 174 36.09 -15.09 -29.21
CA THR A 174 35.97 -13.79 -29.90
C THR A 174 35.05 -13.79 -31.13
N THR A 175 34.21 -12.76 -31.27
CA THR A 175 33.93 -12.14 -32.59
C THR A 175 33.63 -10.65 -32.40
N ARG A 176 34.35 -9.79 -33.16
CA ARG A 176 34.12 -8.33 -33.18
C ARG A 176 33.07 -7.99 -34.25
N VAL A 177 32.11 -7.12 -33.93
CA VAL A 177 31.24 -6.45 -34.92
C VAL A 177 31.12 -4.96 -34.52
N PRO A 178 31.11 -3.98 -35.46
CA PRO A 178 31.37 -2.58 -35.13
C PRO A 178 30.19 -1.80 -34.54
N LEU A 179 30.48 -0.71 -33.82
CA LEU A 179 29.48 0.27 -33.40
C LEU A 179 28.97 1.10 -34.58
N SER A 180 27.65 1.32 -34.61
CA SER A 180 27.01 2.37 -35.43
C SER A 180 27.04 3.72 -34.69
N PRO A 181 27.21 4.85 -35.38
CA PRO A 181 27.38 6.16 -34.75
C PRO A 181 26.05 6.78 -34.25
N PRO A 182 26.09 7.70 -33.26
CA PRO A 182 24.89 8.35 -32.74
C PRO A 182 24.33 9.41 -33.70
N HIS A 183 23.00 9.55 -33.70
CA HIS A 183 22.30 10.56 -34.50
C HIS A 183 22.49 11.97 -33.91
N THR A 184 22.93 12.91 -34.74
CA THR A 184 22.97 14.35 -34.43
C THR A 184 21.79 15.06 -35.11
N PRO A 185 20.94 15.81 -34.39
CA PRO A 185 19.90 16.63 -35.03
C PRO A 185 20.53 17.86 -35.69
N MET A 186 20.26 18.03 -36.98
CA MET A 186 20.73 19.15 -37.79
C MET A 186 19.74 20.31 -37.71
N ASN A 187 20.19 21.50 -37.30
CA ASN A 187 19.40 22.73 -37.34
C ASN A 187 20.06 23.74 -38.30
N GLN A 188 19.32 24.23 -39.30
CA GLN A 188 19.85 25.10 -40.34
C GLN A 188 19.60 26.59 -40.04
N ARG A 189 20.66 27.38 -40.27
CA ARG A 189 20.73 28.87 -40.27
C ARG A 189 19.91 29.45 -41.44
N ALA A 190 19.59 30.75 -41.57
CA ALA A 190 19.60 32.02 -40.80
C ALA A 190 19.02 33.08 -41.81
N PRO A 191 19.38 34.39 -41.86
CA PRO A 191 19.79 35.39 -40.86
C PRO A 191 18.68 36.48 -40.72
N ASP A 192 18.78 37.60 -40.00
CA ASP A 192 19.88 38.48 -39.58
C ASP A 192 19.34 39.36 -38.40
N SER A 193 20.02 40.32 -37.74
CA SER A 193 21.34 40.93 -37.94
C SER A 193 22.00 41.38 -36.60
N SER A 194 22.54 42.60 -36.56
CA SER A 194 23.26 43.33 -35.49
C SER A 194 23.33 44.82 -35.94
N PRO A 195 23.79 45.82 -35.14
CA PRO A 195 24.58 45.72 -33.89
C PRO A 195 24.28 46.74 -32.75
N ALA A 196 25.05 46.57 -31.65
CA ALA A 196 25.43 47.58 -30.64
C ALA A 196 24.33 48.08 -29.66
N SER A 197 24.62 48.49 -28.41
CA SER A 197 25.90 48.75 -27.73
C SER A 197 25.85 48.52 -26.21
N ARG A 198 27.02 48.25 -25.60
CA ARG A 198 27.49 48.59 -24.22
C ARG A 198 26.48 49.24 -23.24
N PHE A 199 26.44 48.78 -21.98
CA PHE A 199 27.02 49.49 -20.82
C PHE A 199 27.04 48.62 -19.53
N ASP A 200 27.71 49.13 -18.49
CA ASP A 200 28.30 48.44 -17.33
C ASP A 200 27.37 47.91 -16.22
N ALA A 201 28.00 47.20 -15.26
CA ALA A 201 27.41 46.68 -14.04
C ALA A 201 27.46 47.67 -12.85
N ALA A 202 26.41 47.64 -12.02
CA ALA A 202 26.38 48.00 -10.59
C ALA A 202 25.09 47.37 -10.00
N ASP A 203 25.15 46.47 -9.04
CA ASP A 203 25.19 46.75 -7.58
C ASP A 203 24.18 47.80 -7.09
N GLN A 204 23.15 47.32 -6.37
CA GLN A 204 22.78 47.91 -5.08
C GLN A 204 21.84 47.00 -4.27
N ARG A 205 22.25 46.73 -3.02
CA ARG A 205 21.36 46.29 -1.95
C ARG A 205 20.56 47.48 -1.42
N VAL A 206 19.27 47.32 -1.15
CA VAL A 206 18.55 48.20 -0.22
C VAL A 206 17.73 47.34 0.76
N ASP A 207 18.12 47.41 2.03
CA ASP A 207 17.37 46.89 3.17
C ASP A 207 16.36 47.96 3.64
N ARG A 208 15.09 47.57 3.82
CA ARG A 208 14.13 48.35 4.61
C ARG A 208 12.96 47.51 5.14
N ARG A 209 13.23 46.85 6.28
CA ARG A 209 12.50 46.96 7.56
C ARG A 209 10.99 47.30 7.62
N ASP A 210 10.34 46.51 8.49
CA ASP A 210 9.28 46.85 9.47
C ASP A 210 7.85 47.23 9.02
N PHE A 211 6.92 46.31 9.29
CA PHE A 211 5.58 46.55 9.88
C PHE A 211 5.13 45.25 10.61
N PRO A 212 4.19 45.30 11.59
CA PRO A 212 4.54 44.92 12.95
C PRO A 212 3.91 43.61 13.44
N ALA A 213 4.34 43.19 14.64
CA ALA A 213 3.84 42.02 15.34
C ALA A 213 2.68 42.36 16.29
N ASP A 214 1.66 41.49 16.27
CA ASP A 214 0.78 41.10 17.36
C ASP A 214 0.46 39.61 17.09
N GLY A 215 0.49 38.64 18.01
CA GLY A 215 0.84 38.64 19.42
C GLY A 215 0.18 37.40 20.07
N PHE A 216 0.91 36.65 20.91
CA PHE A 216 0.45 35.43 21.65
C PHE A 216 0.18 34.19 20.77
N GLY A 217 0.77 32.99 21.00
CA GLY A 217 1.50 32.48 22.16
C GLY A 217 0.53 32.04 23.27
N THR A 218 0.30 30.75 23.51
CA THR A 218 1.28 29.85 24.16
C THR A 218 1.14 28.38 23.73
N GLY A 219 2.25 27.64 23.76
CA GLY A 219 2.23 26.17 23.76
C GLY A 219 2.41 25.62 25.17
N ILE A 220 1.89 24.42 25.43
CA ILE A 220 2.18 23.61 26.62
C ILE A 220 2.23 22.13 26.17
N PHE A 221 3.19 21.41 26.77
CA PHE A 221 3.48 19.97 26.78
C PHE A 221 2.31 19.00 26.50
#